data_AF-A0A562NL00-F1
#
_entry.id   AF-A0A562NL00-F1
#
_cell.length_a   1.000
_cell.length_b   1.000
_cell.length_c   1.000
_cell.angle_alpha   90.00
_cell.angle_beta   90.00
_cell.angle_gamma   90.00
#
_symmetry.space_group_name_H-M   'P 1'
#
loop_
_entity.id
_entity.type
_entity.pdbx_description
1 polymer ?
#
loop_
_entity_poly.entity_id
_entity_poly.type
_entity_poly.pdbx_seq_one_letter_code
_entity_poly.pdbx_strand_id
1 'polypeptide(L)'
;MDYAQLQQAVADFLNRNDLSAQIPTFIALAEAQMQREIRTWWGVAPQLHGGIGVDPEPDLVPLSGAAPTNWLLARAPDAYLYGSLMASAPFLIEDERLAVWSPLYVAAMDKLREENEWLKNQGPLVMRSPQQRRELDGQSTGTDYTAIYEAAKQ
;
A
#
# COMPACT_ATOMS: atom_id res chain seq x y z
N MET A 1 -2.82 -19.16 -2.33
CA MET A 1 -2.02 -18.79 -3.52
C MET A 1 -0.58 -18.70 -3.07
N ASP A 2 0.30 -19.49 -3.65
CA ASP A 2 1.75 -19.37 -3.50
C ASP A 2 2.41 -18.98 -4.84
N TYR A 3 3.73 -18.78 -4.84
CA TYR A 3 4.46 -18.30 -6.01
C TYR A 3 4.35 -19.24 -7.22
N ALA A 4 4.45 -20.56 -7.01
CA ALA A 4 4.34 -21.53 -8.10
C ALA A 4 2.91 -21.58 -8.67
N GLN A 5 1.90 -21.49 -7.80
CA GLN A 5 0.50 -21.39 -8.19
C GLN A 5 0.21 -20.10 -8.97
N LEU A 6 0.81 -18.97 -8.56
CA LEU A 6 0.68 -17.71 -9.29
C LEU A 6 1.32 -17.81 -10.68
N GLN A 7 2.52 -18.39 -10.77
CA GLN A 7 3.18 -18.62 -12.06
C GLN A 7 2.29 -19.44 -13.00
N GLN A 8 1.69 -20.52 -12.50
CA GLN A 8 0.77 -21.36 -13.27
C GLN A 8 -0.49 -20.58 -13.67
N ALA A 9 -1.09 -19.82 -12.75
CA ALA A 9 -2.29 -19.03 -13.05
C ALA A 9 -2.04 -17.99 -14.15
N VAL A 10 -0.86 -17.35 -14.16
CA VAL A 10 -0.46 -16.42 -15.23
C VAL A 10 -0.30 -17.17 -16.56
N ALA A 11 0.37 -18.33 -16.57
CA ALA A 11 0.52 -19.15 -17.77
C ALA A 11 -0.83 -19.59 -18.35
N ASP A 12 -1.74 -20.03 -17.49
CA ASP A 12 -3.08 -20.48 -17.86
C ASP A 12 -3.93 -19.33 -18.41
N PHE A 13 -3.89 -18.16 -17.77
CA PHE A 13 -4.66 -16.99 -18.20
C PHE A 13 -4.19 -16.45 -19.55
N LEU A 14 -2.87 -16.44 -19.78
CA LEU A 14 -2.28 -16.11 -21.07
C LEU A 14 -2.49 -17.22 -22.11
N ASN A 15 -2.88 -18.42 -21.69
CA ASN A 15 -2.90 -19.64 -22.50
C ASN A 15 -1.51 -19.92 -23.13
N ARG A 16 -0.43 -19.72 -22.35
CA ARG A 16 0.99 -19.73 -22.80
C ARG A 16 1.93 -20.38 -21.78
N ASN A 17 1.95 -21.71 -21.77
CA ASN A 17 2.85 -22.50 -20.92
C ASN A 17 4.34 -22.42 -21.34
N ASP A 18 4.61 -22.00 -22.57
CA ASP A 18 5.97 -21.78 -23.10
C ASP A 18 6.67 -20.57 -22.47
N LEU A 19 5.94 -19.69 -21.78
CA LEU A 19 6.48 -18.48 -21.15
C LEU A 19 6.95 -18.68 -19.70
N SER A 20 7.06 -19.92 -19.23
CA SER A 20 7.46 -20.25 -17.86
C SER A 20 8.77 -19.59 -17.42
N ALA A 21 9.69 -19.29 -18.35
CA ALA A 21 10.94 -18.58 -18.07
C ALA A 21 10.76 -17.04 -17.93
N GLN A 22 9.74 -16.46 -18.54
CA GLN A 22 9.47 -15.01 -18.55
C GLN A 22 8.49 -14.60 -17.46
N ILE A 23 7.58 -15.49 -17.06
CA ILE A 23 6.60 -15.23 -15.99
C ILE A 23 7.23 -14.71 -14.69
N PRO A 24 8.37 -15.24 -14.19
CA PRO A 24 9.07 -14.66 -13.06
C PRO A 24 9.39 -13.16 -13.23
N THR A 25 9.78 -12.74 -14.43
CA THR A 25 10.09 -11.34 -14.76
C THR A 25 8.84 -10.48 -14.74
N PHE A 26 7.72 -10.96 -15.27
CA PHE A 26 6.46 -10.22 -15.25
C PHE A 26 5.97 -9.99 -13.82
N ILE A 27 6.07 -11.02 -12.96
CA ILE A 27 5.75 -10.90 -11.54
C ILE A 27 6.66 -9.87 -10.87
N ALA A 28 7.98 -9.92 -11.11
CA ALA A 28 8.92 -8.96 -10.52
C ALA A 28 8.66 -7.50 -10.96
N LEU A 29 8.26 -7.28 -12.21
CA LEU A 29 7.89 -5.94 -12.71
C LEU A 29 6.61 -5.44 -12.04
N ALA A 30 5.61 -6.32 -11.87
CA ALA A 30 4.38 -6.03 -11.16
C ALA A 30 4.66 -5.68 -9.69
N GLU A 31 5.53 -6.43 -9.01
CA GLU A 31 5.95 -6.15 -7.63
C GLU A 31 6.62 -4.80 -7.48
N ALA A 32 7.51 -4.45 -8.41
CA ALA A 32 8.16 -3.13 -8.40
C ALA A 32 7.15 -1.99 -8.55
N GLN A 33 6.08 -2.19 -9.34
CA GLN A 33 4.98 -1.23 -9.44
C GLN A 33 4.16 -1.16 -8.15
N MET A 34 3.70 -2.30 -7.63
CA MET A 34 2.93 -2.38 -6.39
C MET A 34 3.69 -1.76 -5.20
N GLN A 35 4.99 -1.99 -5.10
CA GLN A 35 5.85 -1.34 -4.08
C GLN A 35 5.82 0.18 -4.15
N ARG A 36 5.84 0.76 -5.36
CA ARG A 36 5.75 2.21 -5.52
C ARG A 36 4.38 2.72 -5.09
N GLU A 37 3.31 2.05 -5.51
CA GLU A 37 1.94 2.42 -5.17
C GLU A 37 1.70 2.35 -3.67
N ILE A 38 1.99 1.22 -3.03
CA ILE A 38 1.84 1.02 -1.57
C ILE A 38 2.64 2.07 -0.79
N ARG A 39 3.87 2.37 -1.21
CA ARG A 39 4.69 3.43 -0.60
C ARG A 39 4.00 4.80 -0.65
N THR A 40 3.24 5.10 -1.70
CA THR A 40 2.50 6.37 -1.77
C THR A 40 1.34 6.45 -0.78
N TRP A 41 0.74 5.32 -0.40
CA TRP A 41 -0.43 5.29 0.50
C TRP A 41 -0.08 5.65 1.94
N TRP A 42 1.15 5.36 2.35
CA TRP A 42 1.69 5.65 3.67
C TRP A 42 2.33 7.05 3.76
N GLY A 43 2.38 7.80 2.65
CA GLY A 43 2.86 9.17 2.67
C GLY A 43 4.36 9.28 2.99
N VAL A 44 5.21 8.91 2.03
CA VAL A 44 6.48 9.64 1.89
C VAL A 44 6.16 11.03 1.34
N ALA A 45 5.75 11.95 2.22
CA ALA A 45 6.05 13.35 1.99
C ALA A 45 7.59 13.44 1.93
N PRO A 46 8.20 13.99 0.86
CA PRO A 46 9.66 14.03 0.72
C PRO A 46 10.43 14.83 1.80
N GLN A 47 9.77 15.26 2.88
CA GLN A 47 10.35 16.18 3.87
C GLN A 47 10.00 15.96 5.35
N LEU A 48 9.35 14.87 5.77
CA LEU A 48 9.08 14.65 7.21
C LEU A 48 9.44 13.24 7.69
N HIS A 49 10.71 13.04 8.03
CA HIS A 49 11.09 12.01 9.01
C HIS A 49 10.76 12.53 10.40
N GLY A 50 9.65 12.07 11.00
CA GLY A 50 9.30 12.46 12.37
C GLY A 50 7.82 12.29 12.70
N GLY A 51 7.30 11.08 12.61
CA GLY A 51 5.98 10.71 13.13
C GLY A 51 6.11 9.47 14.00
N ILE A 52 6.00 9.65 15.31
CA ILE A 52 6.06 8.64 16.36
C ILE A 52 4.97 7.57 16.20
N GLY A 53 5.39 6.32 16.00
CA GLY A 53 4.73 5.10 16.50
C GLY A 53 3.37 4.71 15.92
N VAL A 54 3.36 4.24 14.68
CA VAL A 54 2.45 3.17 14.18
C VAL A 54 3.25 2.45 13.10
N ASP A 55 3.37 1.14 13.21
CA ASP A 55 4.34 0.30 12.50
C ASP A 55 4.42 0.64 10.99
N PRO A 56 5.62 0.78 10.39
CA PRO A 56 5.71 0.89 8.95
C PRO A 56 5.07 -0.36 8.37
N GLU A 57 4.09 -0.19 7.48
CA GLU A 57 3.53 -1.30 6.72
C GLU A 57 4.69 -2.11 6.13
N PRO A 58 4.74 -3.44 6.34
CA PRO A 58 5.95 -4.22 6.11
C PRO A 58 6.36 -4.10 4.64
N ASP A 59 7.61 -3.72 4.41
CA ASP A 59 8.22 -3.69 3.07
C ASP A 59 7.79 -4.95 2.30
N LEU A 60 7.28 -4.77 1.08
CA LEU A 60 6.85 -5.90 0.26
C LEU A 60 8.06 -6.76 -0.09
N VAL A 61 8.20 -7.90 0.59
CA VAL A 61 9.19 -8.92 0.27
C VAL A 61 8.82 -9.57 -1.07
N PRO A 62 9.68 -9.48 -2.11
CA PRO A 62 9.40 -10.07 -3.42
C PRO A 62 9.23 -11.59 -3.35
N LEU A 63 8.32 -12.11 -4.17
CA LEU A 63 8.09 -13.54 -4.30
C LEU A 63 9.27 -14.21 -5.01
N SER A 64 9.61 -15.40 -4.54
CA SER A 64 10.62 -16.26 -5.18
C SER A 64 10.38 -17.72 -4.82
N GLY A 65 11.18 -18.63 -5.39
CA GLY A 65 11.15 -20.04 -4.97
C GLY A 65 11.49 -20.25 -3.48
N ALA A 66 12.28 -19.34 -2.88
CA ALA A 66 12.64 -19.39 -1.46
C ALA A 66 11.68 -18.59 -0.55
N ALA A 67 10.91 -17.66 -1.14
CA ALA A 67 9.88 -16.88 -0.46
C ALA A 67 8.56 -17.02 -1.24
N PRO A 68 7.86 -18.16 -1.09
CA PRO A 68 6.73 -18.50 -1.96
C PRO A 68 5.44 -17.73 -1.62
N THR A 69 5.44 -16.90 -0.58
CA THR A 69 4.27 -16.11 -0.19
C THR A 69 4.71 -14.82 0.51
N ASN A 70 3.85 -13.80 0.45
CA ASN A 70 3.96 -12.57 1.21
C ASN A 70 2.56 -12.06 1.56
N TRP A 71 2.50 -10.98 2.35
CA TRP A 71 1.23 -10.44 2.85
C TRP A 71 0.28 -10.00 1.72
N LEU A 72 0.83 -9.46 0.63
CA LEU A 72 0.06 -8.95 -0.49
C LEU A 72 -0.54 -10.10 -1.31
N LEU A 73 0.23 -11.15 -1.59
CA LEU A 73 -0.28 -12.35 -2.29
C LEU A 73 -1.36 -13.06 -1.49
N ALA A 74 -1.22 -13.08 -0.16
CA ALA A 74 -2.20 -13.69 0.73
C ALA A 74 -3.54 -12.92 0.75
N ARG A 75 -3.49 -11.59 0.55
CA ARG A 75 -4.65 -10.70 0.70
C ARG A 75 -5.30 -10.28 -0.61
N ALA A 76 -4.50 -10.01 -1.64
CA ALA A 76 -4.89 -9.58 -2.97
C ALA A 76 -4.17 -10.40 -4.06
N PRO A 77 -4.45 -11.71 -4.18
CA PRO A 77 -3.83 -12.55 -5.22
C PRO A 77 -4.21 -12.11 -6.64
N ASP A 78 -5.35 -11.44 -6.80
CA ASP A 78 -5.82 -10.82 -8.02
C ASP A 78 -4.97 -9.60 -8.44
N ALA A 79 -4.49 -8.79 -7.50
CA ALA A 79 -3.53 -7.71 -7.80
C ALA A 79 -2.24 -8.25 -8.42
N TYR A 80 -1.73 -9.37 -7.89
CA TYR A 80 -0.59 -10.09 -8.45
C TYR A 80 -0.87 -10.64 -9.84
N LEU A 81 -2.03 -11.26 -10.05
CA LEU A 81 -2.41 -11.80 -11.35
C LEU A 81 -2.50 -10.70 -12.40
N TYR A 82 -3.33 -9.67 -12.17
CA TYR A 82 -3.55 -8.62 -13.17
C TYR A 82 -2.32 -7.73 -13.37
N GLY A 83 -1.55 -7.45 -12.32
CA GLY A 83 -0.28 -6.73 -12.45
C GLY A 83 0.73 -7.48 -13.30
N SER A 84 0.81 -8.81 -13.15
CA SER A 84 1.69 -9.66 -13.97
C SER A 84 1.23 -9.72 -15.42
N LEU A 85 -0.07 -9.78 -15.67
CA LEU A 85 -0.64 -9.74 -17.02
C LEU A 85 -0.35 -8.40 -17.71
N MET A 86 -0.53 -7.28 -17.01
CA MET A 86 -0.14 -5.96 -17.52
C MET A 86 1.34 -5.89 -17.87
N ALA A 87 2.22 -6.46 -17.05
CA ALA A 87 3.66 -6.52 -17.34
C ALA A 87 4.00 -7.42 -18.54
N SER A 88 3.18 -8.43 -18.85
CA SER A 88 3.37 -9.27 -20.04
C SER A 88 2.91 -8.64 -21.35
N ALA A 89 1.97 -7.68 -21.31
CA ALA A 89 1.34 -7.14 -22.52
C ALA A 89 2.35 -6.56 -23.53
N PRO A 90 3.36 -5.75 -23.13
CA PRO A 90 4.37 -5.25 -24.07
C PRO A 90 5.26 -6.36 -24.66
N PHE A 91 5.47 -7.45 -23.92
CA PHE A 91 6.24 -8.61 -24.39
C PHE A 91 5.45 -9.42 -25.43
N LEU A 92 4.14 -9.53 -25.25
CA LEU A 92 3.25 -10.27 -26.14
C LEU A 92 2.68 -9.42 -27.28
N ILE A 93 2.89 -8.10 -27.22
CA ILE A 93 2.33 -7.12 -28.15
C ILE A 93 0.78 -7.17 -28.08
N GLU A 94 0.27 -7.41 -26.87
CA GLU A 94 -1.17 -7.50 -26.57
C GLU A 94 -1.65 -6.20 -25.93
N ASP A 95 -1.35 -5.07 -26.55
CA ASP A 95 -1.66 -3.74 -26.02
C ASP A 95 -3.18 -3.56 -25.81
N GLU A 96 -4.02 -4.22 -26.61
CA GLU A 96 -5.47 -4.18 -26.40
C GLU A 96 -5.91 -4.82 -25.08
N ARG A 97 -5.13 -5.77 -24.54
CA ARG A 97 -5.44 -6.44 -23.26
C ARG A 97 -5.21 -5.52 -22.08
N LEU A 98 -4.33 -4.52 -22.19
CA LEU A 98 -4.12 -3.53 -21.14
C LEU A 98 -5.43 -2.77 -20.82
N ALA A 99 -6.27 -2.51 -21.82
CA ALA A 99 -7.57 -1.88 -21.60
C ALA A 99 -8.54 -2.75 -20.76
N VAL A 100 -8.33 -4.07 -20.73
CA VAL A 100 -9.14 -5.02 -19.95
C VAL A 100 -8.51 -5.26 -18.57
N TRP A 101 -7.20 -5.45 -18.50
CA TRP A 101 -6.53 -5.83 -17.25
C TRP A 101 -6.26 -4.67 -16.31
N SER A 102 -5.99 -3.47 -16.85
CA SER A 102 -5.77 -2.26 -16.05
C SER A 102 -6.91 -1.96 -15.08
N PRO A 103 -8.20 -1.90 -15.48
CA PRO A 103 -9.27 -1.64 -14.53
C PRO A 103 -9.45 -2.75 -13.47
N LEU A 104 -9.09 -4.01 -13.79
CA LEU A 104 -9.14 -5.11 -12.83
C LEU A 104 -8.01 -5.03 -11.79
N TYR A 105 -6.81 -4.67 -12.23
CA TYR A 105 -5.69 -4.36 -11.33
C TYR A 105 -6.02 -3.19 -10.41
N VAL A 106 -6.53 -2.09 -10.98
CA VAL A 106 -6.92 -0.90 -10.20
C VAL A 106 -7.99 -1.26 -9.16
N ALA A 107 -9.02 -2.01 -9.54
CA ALA A 107 -10.05 -2.45 -8.59
C ALA A 107 -9.49 -3.32 -7.46
N ALA A 108 -8.53 -4.21 -7.74
CA ALA A 108 -7.88 -5.02 -6.71
C ALA A 108 -7.05 -4.16 -5.74
N MET A 109 -6.31 -3.18 -6.26
CA MET A 109 -5.50 -2.26 -5.46
C MET A 109 -6.35 -1.27 -4.65
N ASP A 110 -7.46 -0.79 -5.21
CA ASP A 110 -8.39 0.09 -4.51
C ASP A 110 -9.06 -0.63 -3.34
N LYS A 111 -9.48 -1.88 -3.53
CA LYS A 111 -10.02 -2.70 -2.44
C LYS A 111 -8.99 -2.90 -1.33
N LEU A 112 -7.73 -3.17 -1.69
CA LEU A 112 -6.65 -3.30 -0.70
C LEU A 112 -6.44 -2.00 0.07
N ARG A 113 -6.49 -0.85 -0.63
CA ARG A 113 -6.38 0.47 -0.01
C ARG A 113 -7.54 0.75 0.94
N GLU A 114 -8.78 0.48 0.53
CA GLU A 114 -9.97 0.68 1.37
C GLU A 114 -9.89 -0.13 2.66
N GLU A 115 -9.43 -1.38 2.58
CA GLU A 115 -9.21 -2.22 3.75
C GLU A 115 -8.11 -1.66 4.68
N ASN A 116 -7.04 -1.08 4.12
CA ASN A 116 -5.99 -0.42 4.88
C ASN A 116 -6.50 0.88 5.54
N GLU A 117 -7.25 1.71 4.82
CA GLU A 117 -7.87 2.93 5.37
C GLU A 117 -8.87 2.61 6.49
N TRP A 118 -9.60 1.49 6.39
CA TRP A 118 -10.42 0.99 7.47
C TRP A 118 -9.59 0.61 8.70
N LEU A 119 -8.45 -0.09 8.53
CA LEU A 119 -7.55 -0.40 9.64
C LEU A 119 -6.98 0.87 10.29
N LYS A 120 -6.61 1.88 9.50
CA LYS A 120 -6.15 3.19 10.01
C LYS A 120 -7.25 3.92 10.80
N ASN A 121 -8.48 3.90 10.30
CA ASN A 121 -9.64 4.53 10.95
C ASN A 121 -10.19 3.73 12.14
N GLN A 122 -9.72 2.49 12.34
CA GLN A 122 -10.06 1.60 13.44
C GLN A 122 -8.95 1.41 14.47
N GLY A 123 -8.01 2.36 14.57
CA GLY A 123 -7.19 2.50 15.78
C GLY A 123 -8.06 2.35 17.03
N PRO A 124 -7.54 1.77 18.13
CA PRO A 124 -8.36 1.26 19.22
C PRO A 124 -9.39 2.32 19.62
N LEU A 125 -10.67 1.95 19.72
CA LEU A 125 -11.71 2.78 20.34
C LEU A 125 -11.34 2.97 21.82
N VAL A 126 -10.31 3.75 22.09
CA VAL A 126 -10.00 4.25 23.42
C VAL A 126 -11.05 5.32 23.64
N MET A 127 -12.16 4.92 24.26
CA MET A 127 -13.09 5.87 24.85
C MET A 127 -12.27 6.77 25.78
N ARG A 128 -12.01 8.01 25.34
CA ARG A 128 -11.09 8.93 26.01
C ARG A 128 -11.53 9.09 27.47
N SER A 129 -10.70 8.61 28.39
CA SER A 129 -11.07 8.58 29.80
C SER A 129 -11.36 10.02 30.30
N PRO A 130 -12.28 10.21 31.25
CA PRO A 130 -12.54 11.52 31.84
C PRO A 130 -11.29 12.17 32.47
N GLN A 131 -10.32 11.35 32.91
CA GLN A 131 -9.07 11.81 33.52
C GLN A 131 -8.13 12.47 32.49
N GLN A 132 -7.98 11.88 31.30
CA GLN A 132 -7.16 12.45 30.21
C GLN A 132 -7.78 13.71 29.59
N ARG A 133 -9.10 13.90 29.70
CA ARG A 133 -9.76 15.18 29.34
C ARG A 133 -9.47 16.27 30.36
N ARG A 134 -9.49 15.95 31.66
CA ARG A 134 -9.20 16.91 32.74
C ARG A 134 -7.73 17.36 32.76
N GLU A 135 -6.80 16.51 32.36
CA GLU A 135 -5.37 16.87 32.27
C GLU A 135 -5.09 17.92 31.18
N LEU A 136 -5.84 17.91 30.08
CA LEU A 136 -5.74 18.92 29.02
C LEU A 136 -6.39 20.25 29.41
N ASP A 137 -7.51 20.21 30.14
CA ASP A 137 -8.15 21.42 30.69
C ASP A 137 -7.29 22.12 31.76
N GLY A 138 -6.36 21.39 32.40
CA GLY A 138 -5.39 21.92 33.36
C GLY A 138 -4.07 22.41 32.74
N GLN A 139 -3.81 22.14 31.46
CA GLN A 139 -2.61 22.58 30.74
C GLN A 139 -2.90 23.58 29.60
N SER A 140 -4.12 24.13 29.54
CA SER A 140 -4.34 25.39 28.83
C SER A 140 -3.74 26.53 29.65
N THR A 141 -2.41 26.66 29.64
CA THR A 141 -1.83 27.99 29.72
C THR A 141 -2.27 28.69 28.45
N GLY A 142 -3.42 29.36 28.52
CA GLY A 142 -3.80 30.34 27.53
C GLY A 142 -2.56 31.21 27.31
N THR A 143 -2.04 31.19 26.09
CA THR A 143 -1.10 32.23 25.66
C THR A 143 -1.82 33.53 25.96
N ASP A 144 -1.37 34.24 26.99
CA ASP A 144 -1.92 35.53 27.35
C ASP A 144 -1.47 36.52 26.27
N TYR A 145 -2.25 36.62 25.20
CA TYR A 145 -2.01 37.53 24.09
C TYR A 145 -2.00 39.01 24.55
N THR A 146 -2.43 39.29 25.78
CA THR A 146 -2.42 40.64 26.39
C THR A 146 -1.00 41.12 26.70
N ALA A 147 -0.05 40.24 27.02
CA ALA A 147 1.34 40.61 27.29
C ALA A 147 2.11 41.01 26.01
N ILE A 148 1.69 40.50 24.86
CA ILE A 148 2.36 40.72 23.57
C ILE A 148 1.99 42.11 23.00
N TYR A 149 0.79 42.63 23.31
CA TYR A 149 0.34 43.95 22.84
C TYR A 149 0.91 45.14 23.64
N GLU A 150 1.25 44.96 24.93
CA GLU A 150 1.84 46.01 25.78
C GLU A 150 3.34 46.26 25.46
N ALA A 151 4.05 45.25 24.95
CA ALA A 151 5.47 45.38 24.59
C ALA A 151 5.73 46.13 23.25
N ALA A 152 4.68 46.40 22.46
CA ALA A 152 4.79 47.05 21.15
C ALA A 152 4.50 48.58 21.18
N LYS A 153 4.34 49.17 22.37
CA LYS A 153 3.97 50.60 22.56
C LYS A 153 5.02 51.47 23.26
N GLN A 154 6.28 51.06 23.29
CA GLN A 154 7.41 51.93 23.67
C GLN A 154 8.32 52.16 22.48
#